data_AF-A0A5C6RTE6-F1
#
_entry.id   AF-A0A5C6RTE6-F1
#
_cell.length_a   1.000
_cell.length_b   1.000
_cell.length_c   1.000
_cell.angle_alpha   90.00
_cell.angle_beta   90.00
_cell.angle_gamma   90.00
#
_symmetry.space_group_name_H-M   'P 1'
#
loop_
_entity.id
_entity.type
_entity.pdbx_description
1 polymer ?
#
loop_
_entity_poly.entity_id
_entity_poly.type
_entity_poly.pdbx_seq_one_letter_code
_entity_poly.pdbx_strand_id
1 'polypeptide(L)'
;MDHQMIGPLLDKYFEGLTDLEEENRLRQAALHGPWPEQLQAYRPLFRYLGEQQQAEPALSSDFDEQLLAKLGRHAAAAKTRQLPYRSWALRAAAAFALALGAFWLYQPAAPAQEVAVVDWSKYEVKTPEEAFRVTRSALRTVSSKLNEGTSVAAQGFDENLGQIKKFMRY
;
A
#
# COMPACT_ATOMS: atom_id res chain seq x y z
N MET A 1 16.38 43.60 17.66
CA MET A 1 16.66 43.48 16.22
C MET A 1 16.09 42.20 15.59
N ASP A 2 15.15 41.46 16.23
CA ASP A 2 14.58 40.20 15.66
C ASP A 2 13.10 40.29 15.26
N HIS A 3 12.55 41.50 15.18
CA HIS A 3 11.17 41.78 14.77
C HIS A 3 10.89 41.44 13.28
N GLN A 4 11.96 41.35 12.47
CA GLN A 4 11.85 41.34 11.00
C GLN A 4 11.54 39.96 10.40
N MET A 5 11.63 38.89 11.19
CA MET A 5 11.47 37.52 10.66
C MET A 5 10.09 36.89 10.92
N ILE A 6 9.27 37.44 11.83
CA ILE A 6 7.95 36.85 12.15
C ILE A 6 6.94 37.07 11.03
N GLY A 7 6.97 38.24 10.36
CA GLY A 7 6.04 38.54 9.27
C GLY A 7 6.14 37.55 8.10
N PRO A 8 7.31 37.43 7.45
CA PRO A 8 7.50 36.48 6.35
C PRO A 8 7.25 35.02 6.77
N LEU A 9 7.59 34.68 8.02
CA LEU A 9 7.35 33.33 8.56
C LEU A 9 5.85 33.04 8.74
N LEU A 10 5.07 34.05 9.12
CA LEU A 10 3.63 33.94 9.26
C LEU A 10 2.94 33.81 7.89
N ASP A 11 3.41 34.53 6.88
CA ASP A 11 2.93 34.39 5.50
C ASP A 11 3.18 32.96 5.00
N LYS A 12 4.39 32.44 5.21
CA LYS A 12 4.76 31.05 4.90
C LYS A 12 3.90 30.01 5.63
N TYR A 13 3.52 30.29 6.89
CA TYR A 13 2.61 29.44 7.67
C TYR A 13 1.22 29.39 7.04
N PHE A 14 0.68 30.54 6.62
CA PHE A 14 -0.61 30.60 5.94
C PHE A 14 -0.59 29.95 4.55
N GLU A 15 0.55 29.93 3.88
CA GLU A 15 0.77 29.17 2.63
C GLU A 15 0.95 27.66 2.86
N GLY A 16 1.07 27.21 4.11
CA GLY A 16 1.27 25.79 4.45
C GLY A 16 2.66 25.26 4.09
N LEU A 17 3.66 26.13 4.00
CA LEU A 17 5.03 25.78 3.60
C LEU A 17 6.00 25.67 4.77
N THR A 18 5.55 25.88 6.01
CA THR A 18 6.40 25.85 7.21
C THR A 18 6.85 24.46 7.62
N ASP A 19 8.03 24.39 8.23
CA ASP A 19 8.50 23.20 8.94
C ASP A 19 8.15 23.24 10.45
N LEU A 20 8.41 22.12 11.14
CA LEU A 20 8.10 22.00 12.58
C LEU A 20 8.93 22.93 13.46
N GLU A 21 10.16 23.26 13.08
CA GLU A 21 11.03 24.16 13.85
C GLU A 21 10.55 25.61 13.73
N GLU A 22 10.17 26.01 12.53
CA GLU A 22 9.57 27.29 12.18
C GLU A 22 8.26 27.53 12.93
N GLU A 23 7.36 26.54 12.96
CA GLU A 23 6.13 26.61 13.75
C GLU A 23 6.39 26.67 15.26
N ASN A 24 7.43 25.99 15.75
CA ASN A 24 7.84 26.10 17.14
C ASN A 24 8.36 27.52 17.47
N ARG A 25 9.12 28.13 16.56
CA ARG A 25 9.56 29.54 16.70
C ARG A 25 8.37 30.50 16.75
N LEU A 26 7.35 30.33 15.90
CA LEU A 26 6.12 31.14 15.95
C LEU A 26 5.40 31.02 17.31
N ARG A 27 5.28 29.80 17.84
CA ARG A 27 4.67 29.55 19.15
C ARG A 27 5.47 30.19 20.30
N GLN A 28 6.78 30.00 20.33
CA GLN A 28 7.64 30.60 21.35
C GLN A 28 7.62 32.13 21.30
N ALA A 29 7.63 32.70 20.09
CA ALA A 29 7.53 34.14 19.89
C ALA A 29 6.18 34.69 20.39
N ALA A 30 5.08 33.97 20.20
CA ALA A 30 3.76 34.39 20.70
C ALA A 30 3.65 34.34 22.24
N LEU A 31 4.29 33.35 22.87
CA LEU A 31 4.32 33.16 24.34
C LEU A 31 5.21 34.19 25.05
N HIS A 32 6.48 34.28 24.66
CA HIS A 32 7.51 35.01 25.41
C HIS A 32 8.28 36.03 24.58
N GLY A 33 8.06 36.08 23.27
CA GLY A 33 8.84 36.90 22.34
C GLY A 33 8.24 38.27 21.98
N PRO A 34 9.03 39.10 21.29
CA PRO A 34 8.55 40.35 20.71
C PRO A 34 7.61 40.07 19.53
N TRP A 35 6.40 40.63 19.56
CA TRP A 35 5.39 40.44 18.52
C TRP A 35 5.08 41.77 17.80
N PRO A 36 5.12 41.84 16.46
CA PRO A 36 4.81 43.07 15.71
C PRO A 36 3.38 43.55 15.96
N GLU A 37 3.19 44.87 16.11
CA GLU A 37 1.89 45.49 16.39
C GLU A 37 0.87 45.24 15.28
N GLN A 38 1.32 45.25 14.03
CA GLN A 38 0.48 44.97 12.84
C GLN A 38 -0.08 43.54 12.84
N LEU A 39 0.59 42.59 13.50
CA LEU A 39 0.23 41.18 13.53
C LEU A 39 -0.43 40.77 14.84
N GLN A 40 -0.72 41.71 15.74
CA GLN A 40 -1.19 41.43 17.10
C GLN A 40 -2.50 40.61 17.13
N ALA A 41 -3.33 40.76 16.10
CA ALA A 41 -4.55 39.98 15.91
C ALA A 41 -4.31 38.45 15.84
N TYR A 42 -3.16 38.02 15.33
CA TYR A 42 -2.83 36.59 15.16
C TYR A 42 -2.11 35.98 16.37
N ARG A 43 -1.59 36.80 17.28
CA ARG A 43 -0.86 36.33 18.46
C ARG A 43 -1.64 35.30 19.31
N PRO A 44 -2.97 35.44 19.56
CA PRO A 44 -3.71 34.48 20.36
C PRO A 44 -3.73 33.06 19.76
N LEU A 45 -3.69 32.92 18.43
CA LEU A 45 -3.69 31.62 17.75
C LEU A 45 -2.49 30.78 18.18
N PHE A 46 -1.30 31.37 18.13
CA PHE A 46 -0.05 30.69 18.47
C PHE A 46 0.15 30.58 19.98
N ARG A 47 -0.40 31.52 20.77
CA ARG A 47 -0.33 31.48 22.24
C ARG A 47 -1.07 30.24 22.77
N TYR A 48 -2.29 30.01 22.30
CA TYR A 48 -3.07 28.82 22.68
C TYR A 48 -2.33 27.53 22.31
N LEU A 49 -1.81 27.45 21.08
CA LEU A 49 -1.06 26.26 20.61
C LEU A 49 0.22 26.01 21.43
N GLY A 50 0.91 27.06 21.85
CA GLY A 50 2.08 26.95 22.72
C GLY A 50 1.73 26.52 24.15
N GLU A 51 0.67 27.07 24.72
CA GLU A 51 0.16 26.67 26.05
C GLU A 51 -0.29 25.19 26.05
N GLN A 52 -0.99 24.74 25.01
CA GLN A 52 -1.44 23.35 24.87
C GLN A 52 -0.28 22.34 24.73
N GLN A 53 0.80 22.72 24.04
CA GLN A 53 1.99 21.88 23.95
C GLN A 53 2.66 21.67 25.31
N GLN A 54 2.70 22.71 26.15
CA GLN A 54 3.24 22.59 27.51
C GLN A 54 2.28 21.83 28.43
N ALA A 55 0.98 21.94 28.17
CA ALA A 55 -0.06 21.33 28.98
C ALA A 55 -0.25 19.83 28.73
N GLU A 56 0.49 19.21 27.78
CA GLU A 56 0.36 17.81 27.34
C GLU A 56 -1.02 17.24 27.71
N PRO A 57 -2.07 17.50 26.91
CA PRO A 57 -3.31 16.77 27.07
C PRO A 57 -3.02 15.32 26.66
N ALA A 58 -2.42 14.56 27.57
CA ALA A 58 -2.29 13.14 27.49
C ALA A 58 -3.72 12.64 27.39
N LEU A 59 -4.04 12.11 26.21
CA LEU A 59 -5.27 11.35 26.03
C LEU A 59 -5.29 10.29 27.14
N SER A 60 -6.45 10.09 27.77
CA SER A 60 -6.60 9.03 28.76
C SER A 60 -6.08 7.72 28.17
N SER A 61 -5.47 6.87 29.00
CA SER A 61 -4.95 5.55 28.58
C SER A 61 -5.94 4.74 27.74
N ASP A 62 -7.23 4.98 27.94
CA ASP A 62 -8.32 4.20 27.36
C ASP A 62 -8.88 4.84 26.07
N PHE A 63 -8.34 5.98 25.61
CA PHE A 63 -8.84 6.71 24.44
C PHE A 63 -8.73 5.87 23.17
N ASP A 64 -7.59 5.21 22.97
CA ASP A 64 -7.35 4.37 21.81
C ASP A 64 -8.31 3.18 21.78
N GLU A 65 -8.59 2.59 22.94
CA GLU A 65 -9.56 1.49 23.06
C GLU A 65 -10.98 1.94 22.70
N GLN A 66 -11.40 3.11 23.19
CA GLN A 66 -12.70 3.71 22.85
C GLN A 66 -12.81 4.10 21.37
N LEU A 67 -11.73 4.62 20.78
CA LEU A 67 -11.66 5.00 19.37
C LEU A 67 -11.77 3.76 18.46
N LEU A 68 -11.02 2.71 18.78
CA LEU A 68 -11.06 1.44 18.05
C LEU A 68 -12.43 0.76 18.16
N ALA A 69 -13.05 0.81 19.33
CA ALA A 69 -14.43 0.34 19.53
C ALA A 69 -15.43 1.10 18.63
N LYS A 70 -15.32 2.44 18.55
CA LYS A 70 -16.18 3.27 17.68
C LYS A 70 -15.95 3.06 16.19
N LEU A 71 -14.71 2.79 15.78
CA LEU A 71 -14.37 2.54 14.37
C LEU A 71 -14.78 1.14 13.89
N GLY A 72 -15.39 0.31 14.75
CA GLY A 72 -15.73 -1.09 14.43
C GLY A 72 -14.51 -1.97 14.14
N ARG A 73 -13.30 -1.41 14.27
CA ARG A 73 -12.04 -2.10 14.20
C ARG A 73 -11.69 -2.49 15.61
N HIS A 74 -12.27 -3.59 16.09
CA HIS A 74 -11.58 -4.34 17.12
C HIS A 74 -10.19 -4.61 16.55
N ALA A 75 -9.15 -4.07 17.18
CA ALA A 75 -7.80 -4.50 16.92
C ALA A 75 -7.83 -6.00 17.21
N ALA A 76 -8.05 -6.80 16.17
CA ALA A 76 -7.98 -8.23 16.25
C ALA A 76 -6.52 -8.48 16.60
N ALA A 77 -6.22 -8.51 17.90
CA ALA A 77 -4.93 -8.88 18.44
C ALA A 77 -4.55 -10.13 17.67
N ALA A 78 -3.57 -9.98 16.76
CA ALA A 78 -3.23 -11.02 15.83
C ALA A 78 -2.91 -12.24 16.69
N LYS A 79 -3.80 -13.24 16.65
CA LYS A 79 -3.72 -14.38 17.56
C LYS A 79 -2.45 -15.12 17.18
N THR A 80 -1.35 -14.81 17.89
CA THR A 80 -0.07 -15.44 17.65
C THR A 80 -0.24 -16.88 18.10
N ARG A 81 -0.47 -17.76 17.13
CA ARG A 81 -0.61 -19.19 17.37
C ARG A 81 0.76 -19.69 17.79
N GLN A 82 1.00 -19.75 19.10
CA GLN A 82 2.21 -20.35 19.64
C GLN A 82 2.21 -21.84 19.25
N LEU A 83 3.11 -22.19 18.36
CA LEU A 83 3.29 -23.54 17.88
C LEU A 83 4.03 -24.35 18.96
N PRO A 84 3.54 -25.53 19.36
CA PRO A 84 4.18 -26.32 20.41
C PRO A 84 5.55 -26.83 19.95
N TYR A 85 6.50 -26.99 20.87
CA TYR A 85 7.86 -27.47 20.58
C TYR A 85 7.90 -28.75 19.73
N ARG A 86 6.93 -29.66 19.96
CA ARG A 86 6.75 -30.90 19.18
C ARG A 86 6.52 -30.65 17.68
N SER A 87 5.84 -29.57 17.30
CA SER A 87 5.62 -29.20 15.90
C SER A 87 6.88 -28.66 15.23
N TRP A 88 7.75 -27.99 15.98
CA TRP A 88 9.05 -27.54 15.48
C TRP A 88 10.00 -28.73 15.30
N ALA A 89 10.05 -29.64 16.27
CA ALA A 89 10.83 -30.88 16.18
C ALA A 89 10.39 -31.76 14.99
N LEU A 90 9.08 -31.88 14.74
CA LEU A 90 8.55 -32.61 13.57
C LEU A 90 8.96 -31.96 12.25
N ARG A 91 8.94 -30.63 12.16
CA ARG A 91 9.38 -29.89 10.97
C ARG A 91 10.88 -30.05 10.72
N ALA A 92 11.69 -29.98 11.77
CA ALA A 92 13.12 -30.24 11.69
C ALA A 92 13.38 -31.68 11.20
N ALA A 93 12.71 -32.67 11.80
CA ALA A 93 12.83 -34.06 11.38
C ALA A 93 12.41 -34.28 9.91
N ALA A 94 11.31 -33.65 9.46
CA ALA A 94 10.88 -33.70 8.07
C ALA A 94 11.90 -33.08 7.12
N ALA A 95 12.49 -31.93 7.48
CA ALA A 95 13.55 -31.29 6.70
C ALA A 95 14.79 -32.19 6.59
N PHE A 96 15.21 -32.83 7.69
CA PHE A 96 16.31 -33.80 7.67
C PHE A 96 15.99 -35.02 6.80
N ALA A 97 14.78 -35.58 6.90
CA ALA A 97 14.37 -36.71 6.06
C ALA A 97 14.37 -36.35 4.57
N LEU A 98 13.90 -35.15 4.21
CA LEU A 98 13.96 -34.65 2.83
C LEU A 98 15.39 -34.42 2.35
N ALA A 99 16.27 -33.86 3.19
CA ALA A 99 17.67 -33.65 2.86
C ALA A 99 18.41 -34.98 2.64
N LEU A 100 18.18 -35.97 3.52
CA LEU A 100 18.73 -37.31 3.37
C LEU A 100 18.18 -38.02 2.12
N GLY A 101 16.87 -37.90 1.86
CA GLY A 101 16.26 -38.43 0.64
C GLY A 101 16.83 -37.79 -0.62
N ALA A 102 16.99 -36.46 -0.63
CA ALA A 102 17.59 -35.73 -1.75
C ALA A 102 19.07 -36.10 -1.94
N PHE A 103 19.82 -36.30 -0.85
CA PHE A 103 21.20 -36.77 -0.90
C PHE A 103 21.30 -38.19 -1.45
N TRP A 104 20.38 -39.08 -1.08
CA TRP A 104 20.37 -40.46 -1.56
C TRP A 104 19.93 -40.57 -3.03
N LEU A 105 19.00 -39.72 -3.46
CA LEU A 105 18.60 -39.57 -4.87
C LEU A 105 19.56 -38.70 -5.69
N TYR A 106 20.61 -38.15 -5.06
CA TYR A 106 21.55 -37.29 -5.76
C TYR A 106 22.35 -38.12 -6.78
N GLN A 107 21.91 -38.07 -8.02
CA GLN A 107 22.71 -38.49 -9.16
C GLN A 107 23.42 -37.25 -9.69
N PRO A 108 24.77 -37.19 -9.69
CA PRO A 108 25.47 -36.09 -10.32
C PRO A 108 25.01 -36.03 -11.78
N ALA A 109 24.60 -34.84 -12.22
CA ALA A 109 24.13 -34.64 -13.58
C ALA A 109 25.20 -35.16 -14.55
N ALA A 110 24.80 -36.04 -15.47
CA ALA A 110 25.63 -36.38 -16.62
C ALA A 110 26.07 -35.06 -17.29
N PRO A 111 27.31 -34.96 -17.80
CA PRO A 111 27.78 -33.75 -18.46
C PRO A 111 26.73 -33.37 -19.52
N ALA A 112 26.33 -32.10 -19.51
CA ALA A 112 25.27 -31.59 -20.38
C ALA A 112 25.51 -32.10 -21.80
N GLN A 113 24.66 -33.04 -22.23
CA GLN A 113 24.62 -33.42 -23.63
C GLN A 113 24.33 -32.12 -24.39
N GLU A 114 25.16 -31.83 -25.40
CA GLU A 114 24.98 -30.71 -26.32
C GLU A 114 23.49 -30.53 -26.57
N VAL A 115 22.96 -29.36 -26.18
CA VAL A 115 21.55 -29.02 -26.34
C VAL A 115 21.19 -29.34 -27.78
N ALA A 116 20.43 -30.42 -27.97
CA ALA A 116 19.99 -30.83 -29.30
C ALA A 116 19.34 -29.60 -29.92
N VAL A 117 19.96 -29.07 -30.98
CA VAL A 117 19.51 -27.87 -31.67
C VAL A 117 18.03 -28.09 -31.99
N VAL A 118 17.16 -27.32 -31.33
CA VAL A 118 15.72 -27.44 -31.54
C VAL A 118 15.48 -27.11 -33.00
N ASP A 119 15.01 -28.10 -33.75
CA ASP A 119 14.74 -27.93 -35.17
C ASP A 119 13.49 -27.06 -35.36
N TRP A 120 13.72 -25.74 -35.49
CA TRP A 120 12.70 -24.73 -35.72
C TRP A 120 12.03 -24.85 -37.09
N SER A 121 12.60 -25.62 -38.03
CA SER A 121 12.05 -25.80 -39.37
C SER A 121 10.70 -26.54 -39.38
N LYS A 122 10.39 -27.25 -38.28
CA LYS A 122 9.08 -27.90 -38.05
C LYS A 122 7.94 -26.90 -37.81
N TYR A 123 8.24 -25.69 -37.36
CA TYR A 123 7.26 -24.66 -37.01
C TYR A 123 7.19 -23.52 -38.01
N GLU A 124 7.96 -23.61 -39.09
CA GLU A 124 7.98 -22.60 -40.13
C GLU A 124 6.77 -22.78 -41.06
N VAL A 125 5.95 -21.73 -41.17
CA VAL A 125 4.78 -21.73 -42.04
C VAL A 125 5.25 -21.49 -43.47
N LYS A 126 5.31 -22.56 -44.27
CA LYS A 126 5.92 -22.53 -45.60
C LYS A 126 4.96 -22.10 -46.72
N THR A 127 3.65 -22.14 -46.47
CA THR A 127 2.64 -21.85 -47.49
C THR A 127 1.82 -20.60 -47.16
N PRO A 128 1.56 -19.71 -48.15
CA PRO A 128 0.74 -18.51 -47.94
C PRO A 128 -0.69 -18.82 -47.43
N GLU A 129 -1.26 -19.95 -47.87
CA GLU A 129 -2.60 -20.39 -47.45
C GLU A 129 -2.65 -20.80 -45.97
N GLU A 130 -1.61 -21.48 -45.48
CA GLU A 130 -1.49 -21.88 -44.09
C GLU A 130 -1.25 -20.68 -43.17
N ALA A 131 -0.44 -19.71 -43.61
CA ALA A 131 -0.25 -18.45 -42.90
C ALA A 131 -1.57 -17.72 -42.72
N PHE A 132 -2.36 -17.60 -43.80
CA PHE A 132 -3.66 -16.98 -43.75
C PHE A 132 -4.62 -17.70 -42.77
N ARG A 133 -4.63 -19.04 -42.78
CA ARG A 133 -5.45 -19.84 -41.85
C ARG A 133 -5.06 -19.63 -40.39
N VAL A 134 -3.78 -19.65 -40.07
CA VAL A 134 -3.26 -19.46 -38.71
C VAL A 134 -3.54 -18.03 -38.22
N THR A 135 -3.31 -17.03 -39.06
CA THR A 135 -3.65 -15.65 -38.71
C THR A 135 -5.15 -15.47 -38.50
N ARG A 136 -5.99 -16.05 -39.37
CA ARG A 136 -7.45 -15.97 -39.22
C ARG A 136 -7.93 -16.63 -37.94
N SER A 137 -7.38 -17.78 -37.56
CA SER A 137 -7.73 -18.45 -36.31
C SER A 137 -7.29 -17.64 -35.09
N ALA A 138 -6.07 -17.07 -35.12
CA ALA A 138 -5.58 -16.18 -34.07
C ALA A 138 -6.47 -14.94 -33.91
N LEU A 139 -6.81 -14.26 -35.01
CA LEU A 139 -7.70 -13.09 -34.99
C LEU A 139 -9.10 -13.44 -34.46
N ARG A 140 -9.62 -14.62 -34.81
CA ARG A 140 -10.91 -15.10 -34.28
C ARG A 140 -10.86 -15.33 -32.78
N THR A 141 -9.76 -15.90 -32.27
CA THR A 141 -9.56 -16.10 -30.83
C THR A 141 -9.50 -14.77 -30.09
N VAL A 142 -8.75 -13.79 -30.61
CA VAL A 142 -8.67 -12.45 -30.03
C VAL A 142 -10.05 -11.77 -30.02
N SER A 143 -10.78 -11.83 -31.14
CA SER A 143 -12.13 -11.28 -31.23
C SER A 143 -13.10 -11.94 -30.25
N SER A 144 -13.06 -13.27 -30.12
CA SER A 144 -13.89 -14.00 -29.17
C SER A 144 -13.59 -13.59 -27.73
N LYS A 145 -12.31 -13.45 -27.37
CA LYS A 145 -11.91 -13.08 -26.01
C LYS A 145 -12.23 -11.63 -25.68
N LEU A 146 -12.14 -10.72 -26.65
CA LEU A 146 -12.58 -9.33 -26.48
C LEU A 146 -14.09 -9.24 -26.27
N ASN A 147 -14.90 -9.95 -27.07
CA ASN A 147 -16.36 -9.97 -26.90
C ASN A 147 -16.79 -10.61 -25.57
N GLU A 148 -16.09 -11.65 -25.13
CA GLU A 148 -16.29 -12.26 -23.81
C GLU A 148 -15.97 -11.23 -22.71
N GLY A 149 -14.83 -10.54 -22.80
CA GLY A 149 -14.43 -9.51 -21.84
C GLY A 149 -15.37 -8.31 -21.76
N THR A 150 -15.86 -7.81 -22.90
CA THR A 150 -16.81 -6.69 -22.92
C THR A 150 -18.17 -7.06 -22.35
N SER A 151 -18.65 -8.30 -22.57
CA SER A 151 -19.91 -8.76 -21.99
C SER A 151 -19.82 -8.95 -20.48
N VAL A 152 -18.72 -9.50 -19.96
CA VAL A 152 -18.47 -9.60 -18.51
C VAL A 152 -18.37 -8.22 -17.87
N ALA A 153 -17.67 -7.28 -18.50
CA ALA A 153 -17.60 -5.90 -18.01
C ALA A 153 -18.98 -5.23 -17.96
N ALA A 154 -19.78 -5.35 -19.02
CA ALA A 154 -21.14 -4.80 -19.06
C ALA A 154 -22.04 -5.39 -17.97
N GLN A 155 -21.99 -6.71 -17.75
CA GLN A 155 -22.72 -7.37 -16.67
C GLN A 155 -22.30 -6.86 -15.28
N GLY A 156 -20.99 -6.70 -15.04
CA GLY A 156 -20.50 -6.14 -13.78
C GLY A 156 -20.93 -4.69 -13.55
N PHE A 157 -21.04 -3.88 -14.60
CA PHE A 157 -21.58 -2.52 -14.50
C PHE A 157 -23.08 -2.51 -14.16
N ASP A 158 -23.89 -3.34 -14.84
CA ASP A 158 -25.33 -3.45 -14.57
C ASP A 158 -25.61 -3.98 -13.16
N GLU A 159 -24.84 -4.95 -12.69
CA GLU A 159 -24.95 -5.50 -11.34
C GLU A 159 -24.60 -4.43 -10.28
N ASN A 160 -23.51 -3.70 -10.46
CA ASN A 160 -23.11 -2.61 -9.57
C ASN A 160 -24.15 -1.47 -9.54
N LEU A 161 -24.69 -1.07 -10.69
CA LEU A 161 -25.77 -0.07 -10.76
C LEU A 161 -27.05 -0.55 -10.06
N GLY A 162 -27.39 -1.84 -10.19
CA GLY A 162 -28.48 -2.47 -9.46
C GLY A 162 -28.29 -2.42 -7.94
N GLN A 163 -27.08 -2.70 -7.46
CA GLN A 163 -26.74 -2.58 -6.03
C GLN A 163 -26.85 -1.14 -5.53
N ILE A 164 -26.29 -0.17 -6.26
CA ILE A 164 -26.37 1.26 -5.91
C ILE A 164 -27.83 1.73 -5.82
N LYS A 165 -28.69 1.33 -6.77
CA LYS A 165 -30.11 1.66 -6.77
C LYS A 165 -30.87 1.07 -5.58
N LYS A 166 -30.45 -0.11 -5.08
CA LYS A 166 -31.02 -0.74 -3.88
C LYS A 166 -30.64 0.02 -2.60
N PHE A 167 -29.42 0.57 -2.54
CA PHE A 167 -28.96 1.40 -1.42
C PHE A 167 -29.63 2.78 -1.38
N MET A 168 -29.95 3.38 -2.53
CA MET A 168 -30.58 4.70 -2.62
C MET A 168 -32.12 4.70 -2.42
N ARG A 169 -32.73 3.55 -2.09
CA ARG A 169 -34.20 3.40 -1.97
C ARG A 169 -34.73 3.38 -0.53
N TYR A 170 -33.92 3.83 0.43
CA TYR A 170 -34.31 4.17 1.80
C TYR A 170 -34.13 5.67 2.01
#